data_AF-A0A6C1QL90-F1
#
_entry.id   AF-A0A6C1QL90-F1
#
_cell.length_a   1.000
_cell.length_b   1.000
_cell.length_c   1.000
_cell.angle_alpha   90.00
_cell.angle_beta   90.00
_cell.angle_gamma   90.00
#
_symmetry.space_group_name_H-M   'P 1'
#
loop_
_entity.id
_entity.type
_entity.pdbx_description
1 polymer ?
#
loop_
_entity_poly.entity_id
_entity_poly.type
_entity_poly.pdbx_seq_one_letter_code
_entity_poly.pdbx_strand_id
1 'polypeptide(L)'
;MKKILTILITICVPAMLWGQMVITQWPFDVDGDLSSSNGVGQAATLIGGTTEVSQDDALRVSDFPDQFEASGTAGIELMASTEGFENILLEYKGRTSGTMSRWAEIHYTLDGGNEWLVLTDNQGGLFPRDEWHDFSFDLGQITGANDNPDFGIRIVSIFSPVAFEDGLGNSFVADTAYHRARDDGGGEYSGGGNWRFQDVTIKGSVPLNRTPITQWPFDVDGELGSDNAVGQDALLIGGTTEVSQDDALRVTNFPEQYQASGTAGIELMASTVGFDNILLEYKGRTSGTMSRWAEIHYTLDGGNEWLVLTDNQGGLFPRDEWHDFSFDLSQITGANENPDFGIRIVSIFSPVAFEDGLGNNFVADTAYHRARDDGGGEYSGGGNWRFQDVILSGVQQTGGEATKLAVTSVNNNDPVYAGEEFSLTVQVLDADNLPVEVTEDVTFTIALEEGTGTLTGDQTGTIEAGSSSVTIAGFTYDVVESGVIIKVEADDLEAGLSDTFDVLLRTYSLVLVSNIPGAGELTGAGDYAEGDEVTIEAIANEGYDFVNWTLDGEEFAETGEFTFDMPAGDLTLTANFEEIYTGGPMLVH
;
A
#
# COMPACT_ATOMS: atom_id res chain seq x y z
N MET A 1 44.20 -21.99 -10.77
CA MET A 1 43.60 -21.20 -9.68
C MET A 1 43.58 -19.74 -10.11
N LYS A 2 42.58 -19.38 -10.93
CA LYS A 2 42.29 -18.00 -11.32
C LYS A 2 41.28 -17.48 -10.30
N LYS A 3 41.65 -16.50 -9.48
CA LYS A 3 40.70 -15.73 -8.68
C LYS A 3 39.94 -14.84 -9.66
N ILE A 4 38.69 -15.18 -9.93
CA ILE A 4 37.77 -14.28 -10.62
C ILE A 4 37.40 -13.23 -9.58
N LEU A 5 37.80 -12.00 -9.85
CA LEU A 5 37.45 -10.81 -9.10
C LEU A 5 35.96 -10.56 -9.38
N THR A 6 35.09 -10.84 -8.42
CA THR A 6 33.69 -10.39 -8.50
C THR A 6 33.73 -8.88 -8.32
N ILE A 7 33.71 -8.16 -9.44
CA ILE A 7 33.38 -6.75 -9.49
C ILE A 7 31.90 -6.69 -9.14
N LEU A 8 31.57 -6.22 -7.93
CA LEU A 8 30.22 -5.78 -7.62
C LEU A 8 30.04 -4.47 -8.39
N ILE A 9 29.57 -4.56 -9.64
CA ILE A 9 28.88 -3.44 -10.26
C ILE A 9 27.60 -3.34 -9.46
N THR A 10 27.50 -2.37 -8.55
CA THR A 10 26.20 -1.86 -8.15
C THR A 10 25.57 -1.38 -9.45
N ILE A 11 24.68 -2.21 -10.01
CA ILE A 11 23.78 -1.79 -11.04
C ILE A 11 22.96 -0.71 -10.35
N CYS A 12 23.28 0.55 -10.66
CA CYS A 12 22.32 1.63 -10.55
C CYS A 12 21.16 1.18 -11.43
N VAL A 13 20.15 0.55 -10.81
CA VAL A 13 18.83 0.47 -11.41
C VAL A 13 18.49 1.94 -11.65
N PRO A 14 18.19 2.36 -12.89
CA PRO A 14 17.67 3.69 -13.06
C PRO A 14 16.38 3.72 -12.25
N ALA A 15 16.36 4.43 -11.13
CA ALA A 15 15.13 4.95 -10.60
C ALA A 15 14.57 5.80 -11.76
N MET A 16 13.58 5.22 -12.45
CA MET A 16 13.03 5.79 -13.66
C MET A 16 12.25 7.03 -13.25
N LEU A 17 12.80 8.17 -13.65
CA LEU A 17 12.26 9.50 -13.46
C LEU A 17 10.84 9.58 -14.05
N TRP A 18 9.82 9.52 -13.19
CA TRP A 18 8.71 10.47 -13.29
C TRP A 18 9.28 11.85 -13.53
N GLY A 19 8.61 12.73 -14.29
CA GLY A 19 9.10 14.06 -14.66
C GLY A 19 9.49 14.93 -13.46
N GLN A 20 10.64 14.63 -12.85
CA GLN A 20 11.15 15.26 -11.65
C GLN A 20 11.46 16.68 -12.03
N MET A 21 10.69 17.57 -11.44
CA MET A 21 10.88 18.98 -11.62
C MET A 21 11.88 19.48 -10.59
N VAL A 22 12.60 20.53 -10.99
CA VAL A 22 13.46 21.26 -10.06
C VAL A 22 12.55 21.95 -9.06
N ILE A 23 12.57 21.48 -7.81
CA ILE A 23 11.93 22.16 -6.68
C ILE A 23 12.77 23.38 -6.34
N THR A 24 14.08 23.20 -6.18
CA THR A 24 15.01 24.27 -5.83
C THR A 24 16.40 23.96 -6.35
N GLN A 25 17.11 24.98 -6.83
CA GLN A 25 18.48 24.84 -7.31
C GLN A 25 19.39 25.98 -6.83
N TRP A 26 20.58 25.64 -6.36
CA TRP A 26 21.67 26.58 -6.12
C TRP A 26 22.74 26.41 -7.21
N PRO A 27 22.75 27.30 -8.22
CA PRO A 27 23.69 27.18 -9.35
C PRO A 27 25.12 27.57 -8.96
N PHE A 28 25.27 28.58 -8.09
CA PHE A 28 26.55 29.17 -7.66
C PHE A 28 27.40 29.70 -8.82
N ASP A 29 26.76 30.39 -9.77
CA ASP A 29 27.33 30.96 -10.99
C ASP A 29 27.70 32.45 -10.86
N VAL A 30 27.36 33.09 -9.74
CA VAL A 30 27.63 34.51 -9.48
C VAL A 30 28.39 34.69 -8.16
N ASP A 31 29.55 35.35 -8.23
CA ASP A 31 30.38 35.68 -7.06
C ASP A 31 29.57 36.33 -5.91
N GLY A 32 29.58 35.69 -4.74
CA GLY A 32 28.91 36.14 -3.53
C GLY A 32 27.40 35.86 -3.47
N ASP A 33 26.84 35.12 -4.43
CA ASP A 33 25.42 34.78 -4.45
C ASP A 33 25.16 33.34 -4.00
N LEU A 34 24.76 33.18 -2.74
CA LEU A 34 24.35 31.90 -2.17
C LEU A 34 22.85 31.63 -2.32
N SER A 35 22.11 32.48 -3.03
CA SER A 35 20.66 32.33 -3.15
C SER A 35 20.28 31.11 -3.99
N SER A 36 19.11 30.57 -3.70
CA SER A 36 18.48 29.58 -4.57
C SER A 36 17.78 30.25 -5.76
N SER A 37 17.71 29.50 -6.85
CA SER A 37 16.91 29.76 -8.04
C SER A 37 15.86 28.65 -8.20
N ASN A 38 14.67 29.00 -8.72
CA ASN A 38 13.47 28.16 -8.79
C ASN A 38 12.97 27.70 -7.39
N GLY A 39 11.70 27.93 -7.06
CA GLY A 39 11.09 27.51 -5.78
C GLY A 39 11.35 28.39 -4.55
N VAL A 40 11.12 27.83 -3.36
CA VAL A 40 11.11 28.52 -2.05
C VAL A 40 12.35 28.17 -1.20
N GLY A 41 13.49 27.93 -1.86
CA GLY A 41 14.77 27.68 -1.17
C GLY A 41 15.26 28.87 -0.35
N GLN A 42 15.97 28.58 0.74
CA GLN A 42 16.75 29.59 1.45
C GLN A 42 18.14 29.73 0.82
N ALA A 43 18.83 30.83 1.11
CA ALA A 43 20.24 30.95 0.74
C ALA A 43 21.07 29.85 1.44
N ALA A 44 22.02 29.26 0.72
CA ALA A 44 22.92 28.27 1.27
C ALA A 44 23.71 28.85 2.45
N THR A 45 23.89 28.05 3.50
CA THR A 45 24.64 28.44 4.70
C THR A 45 25.91 27.63 4.81
N LEU A 46 27.03 28.29 5.09
CA LEU A 46 28.30 27.63 5.39
C LEU A 46 28.37 27.25 6.87
N ILE A 47 28.78 26.03 7.18
CA ILE A 47 28.74 25.48 8.55
C ILE A 47 30.10 24.93 9.00
N GLY A 48 30.29 24.81 10.31
CA GLY A 48 31.51 24.21 10.89
C GLY A 48 32.79 25.02 10.69
N GLY A 49 32.67 26.34 10.48
CA GLY A 49 33.82 27.25 10.33
C GLY A 49 34.30 27.44 8.90
N THR A 50 33.67 26.79 7.92
CA THR A 50 34.04 26.94 6.50
C THR A 50 33.74 28.32 5.97
N THR A 51 34.49 28.73 4.95
CA THR A 51 34.39 30.04 4.31
C THR A 51 34.31 29.93 2.78
N GLU A 52 33.76 30.97 2.16
CA GLU A 52 33.72 31.14 0.72
C GLU A 52 34.97 31.88 0.21
N VAL A 53 35.53 31.41 -0.91
CA VAL A 53 36.72 32.04 -1.51
C VAL A 53 36.48 32.59 -2.94
N SER A 54 35.49 32.07 -3.68
CA SER A 54 35.07 32.55 -5.03
C SER A 54 33.88 31.74 -5.56
N GLN A 55 33.03 32.32 -6.43
CA GLN A 55 31.94 31.66 -7.17
C GLN A 55 31.96 31.99 -8.68
N ASP A 56 33.09 31.76 -9.35
CA ASP A 56 33.21 31.81 -10.83
C ASP A 56 32.92 30.39 -11.36
N ASP A 57 31.66 30.15 -11.74
CA ASP A 57 31.08 28.86 -12.20
C ASP A 57 30.86 27.75 -11.15
N ALA A 58 31.20 27.96 -9.86
CA ALA A 58 30.94 27.02 -8.76
C ALA A 58 31.22 27.62 -7.37
N LEU A 59 30.44 27.24 -6.35
CA LEU A 59 30.71 27.62 -4.96
C LEU A 59 31.97 26.92 -4.46
N ARG A 60 33.03 27.69 -4.21
CA ARG A 60 34.26 27.19 -3.61
C ARG A 60 34.27 27.40 -2.09
N VAL A 61 34.34 26.29 -1.36
CA VAL A 61 34.37 26.23 0.11
C VAL A 61 35.75 25.79 0.59
N SER A 62 36.29 26.45 1.62
CA SER A 62 37.53 26.07 2.33
C SER A 62 37.42 26.30 3.84
N ASP A 63 38.55 26.30 4.55
CA ASP A 63 38.64 26.43 6.01
C ASP A 63 37.90 25.32 6.75
N PHE A 64 38.03 24.10 6.24
CA PHE A 64 37.54 22.89 6.90
C PHE A 64 38.35 22.57 8.16
N PRO A 65 37.84 21.71 9.06
CA PRO A 65 38.57 21.27 10.25
C PRO A 65 39.95 20.70 9.94
N ASP A 66 40.86 20.86 10.90
CA ASP A 66 42.19 20.28 10.82
C ASP A 66 42.13 18.74 10.84
N GLN A 67 43.22 18.12 10.39
CA GLN A 67 43.35 16.66 10.39
C GLN A 67 43.06 16.10 11.80
N PHE A 68 42.24 15.03 11.86
CA PHE A 68 41.82 14.36 13.11
C PHE A 68 40.80 15.12 13.98
N GLU A 69 40.26 16.24 13.51
CA GLU A 69 39.29 17.03 14.27
C GLU A 69 37.93 17.12 13.57
N ALA A 70 36.86 17.18 14.39
CA ALA A 70 35.51 17.60 14.02
C ALA A 70 34.94 16.99 12.71
N SER A 71 35.07 15.66 12.54
CA SER A 71 34.42 14.93 11.45
C SER A 71 32.91 15.17 11.44
N GLY A 72 32.34 15.40 10.26
CA GLY A 72 30.89 15.52 10.06
C GLY A 72 30.28 16.85 10.50
N THR A 73 31.08 17.88 10.78
CA THR A 73 30.57 19.17 11.30
C THR A 73 30.65 20.33 10.33
N ALA A 74 31.38 20.20 9.22
CA ALA A 74 31.77 21.31 8.36
C ALA A 74 31.45 21.06 6.89
N GLY A 75 30.92 22.08 6.20
CA GLY A 75 30.44 21.96 4.83
C GLY A 75 29.36 22.99 4.50
N ILE A 76 28.33 22.57 3.75
CA ILE A 76 27.21 23.43 3.36
C ILE A 76 25.88 22.90 3.89
N GLU A 77 24.97 23.81 4.18
CA GLU A 77 23.58 23.59 4.58
C GLU A 77 22.63 24.28 3.60
N LEU A 78 21.56 23.58 3.23
CA LEU A 78 20.64 23.94 2.17
C LEU A 78 19.21 23.63 2.63
N MET A 79 18.42 24.66 2.92
CA MET A 79 17.02 24.51 3.31
C MET A 79 16.11 24.75 2.10
N ALA A 80 15.19 23.81 1.84
CA ALA A 80 14.21 23.93 0.75
C ALA A 80 12.93 23.18 1.11
N SER A 81 11.80 23.89 1.07
CA SER A 81 10.47 23.29 1.22
C SER A 81 10.23 22.26 0.11
N THR A 82 9.74 21.09 0.49
CA THR A 82 9.23 20.04 -0.39
C THR A 82 7.70 19.96 -0.34
N GLU A 83 7.02 20.97 0.22
CA GLU A 83 5.56 21.07 0.27
C GLU A 83 4.95 20.97 -1.14
N GLY A 84 3.96 20.09 -1.31
CA GLY A 84 3.34 19.77 -2.59
C GLY A 84 4.18 18.89 -3.52
N PHE A 85 5.26 18.26 -3.02
CA PHE A 85 6.12 17.36 -3.78
C PHE A 85 6.39 16.03 -3.07
N GLU A 86 6.62 14.98 -3.85
CA GLU A 86 7.05 13.65 -3.42
C GLU A 86 8.26 13.16 -4.25
N ASN A 87 8.80 11.99 -3.92
CA ASN A 87 9.95 11.38 -4.60
C ASN A 87 11.18 12.30 -4.63
N ILE A 88 11.52 12.86 -3.46
CA ILE A 88 12.57 13.86 -3.32
C ILE A 88 13.94 13.30 -3.69
N LEU A 89 14.67 14.03 -4.54
CA LEU A 89 16.01 13.68 -4.99
C LEU A 89 16.96 14.86 -4.80
N LEU A 90 18.16 14.58 -4.27
CA LEU A 90 19.28 15.51 -4.28
C LEU A 90 20.23 15.15 -5.42
N GLU A 91 20.55 16.13 -6.27
CA GLU A 91 21.65 16.03 -7.22
C GLU A 91 22.64 17.18 -7.03
N TYR A 92 23.94 16.91 -7.21
CA TYR A 92 24.93 17.98 -7.31
C TYR A 92 26.20 17.54 -8.04
N LYS A 93 26.96 18.51 -8.54
CA LYS A 93 28.32 18.31 -9.02
C LYS A 93 29.32 18.71 -7.97
N GLY A 94 30.21 17.79 -7.63
CA GLY A 94 31.27 17.98 -6.66
C GLY A 94 32.65 17.92 -7.31
N ARG A 95 33.53 18.82 -6.90
CA ARG A 95 34.96 18.78 -7.24
C ARG A 95 35.79 19.15 -6.03
N THR A 96 36.96 18.56 -5.87
CA THR A 96 37.82 18.80 -4.71
C THR A 96 39.28 19.02 -5.09
N SER A 97 40.00 19.76 -4.27
CA SER A 97 41.45 19.92 -4.38
C SER A 97 42.21 18.72 -3.79
N GLY A 98 43.48 18.55 -4.18
CA GLY A 98 44.26 17.38 -3.79
C GLY A 98 44.62 17.21 -2.32
N THR A 99 44.46 18.24 -1.50
CA THR A 99 44.69 18.20 -0.04
C THR A 99 43.37 18.15 0.74
N MET A 100 42.22 18.19 0.07
CA MET A 100 40.92 18.20 0.72
C MET A 100 40.32 16.79 0.75
N SER A 101 39.46 16.51 1.74
CA SER A 101 38.82 15.19 1.90
C SER A 101 38.08 14.79 0.62
N ARG A 102 38.16 13.50 0.26
CA ARG A 102 37.34 12.90 -0.79
C ARG A 102 35.99 12.39 -0.27
N TRP A 103 35.82 12.33 1.04
CA TRP A 103 34.63 11.80 1.69
C TRP A 103 33.70 12.92 2.13
N ALA A 104 32.45 12.80 1.70
CA ALA A 104 31.34 13.64 2.08
C ALA A 104 30.19 12.77 2.60
N GLU A 105 29.56 13.22 3.67
CA GLU A 105 28.36 12.60 4.24
C GLU A 105 27.17 13.54 4.02
N ILE A 106 26.04 12.95 3.64
CA ILE A 106 24.81 13.67 3.34
C ILE A 106 23.89 13.51 4.56
N HIS A 107 23.51 14.63 5.15
CA HIS A 107 22.52 14.67 6.23
C HIS A 107 21.25 15.34 5.74
N TYR A 108 20.12 15.00 6.35
CA TYR A 108 18.84 15.65 6.11
C TYR A 108 18.19 16.08 7.42
N THR A 109 17.26 17.01 7.32
CA THR A 109 16.39 17.44 8.41
C THR A 109 14.95 17.47 7.92
N LEU A 110 14.03 17.13 8.83
CA LEU A 110 12.59 17.18 8.60
C LEU A 110 11.91 18.25 9.46
N ASP A 111 12.69 18.98 10.26
CA ASP A 111 12.19 19.85 11.34
C ASP A 111 12.82 21.24 11.34
N GLY A 112 13.28 21.71 10.17
CA GLY A 112 13.82 23.06 10.02
C GLY A 112 15.24 23.18 10.56
N GLY A 113 15.96 22.05 10.67
CA GLY A 113 17.35 21.99 11.11
C GLY A 113 17.56 21.89 12.61
N ASN A 114 16.52 21.55 13.40
CA ASN A 114 16.65 21.28 14.83
C ASN A 114 17.32 19.91 15.07
N GLU A 115 16.99 18.91 14.26
CA GLU A 115 17.62 17.60 14.21
C GLU A 115 18.17 17.30 12.81
N TRP A 116 19.32 16.64 12.75
CA TRP A 116 19.99 16.24 11.51
C TRP A 116 20.30 14.76 11.55
N LEU A 117 19.77 14.02 10.58
CA LEU A 117 19.92 12.58 10.43
C LEU A 117 20.86 12.28 9.26
N VAL A 118 21.64 11.22 9.38
CA VAL A 118 22.54 10.76 8.31
C VAL A 118 21.74 9.99 7.27
N LEU A 119 21.85 10.38 6.00
CA LEU A 119 21.32 9.61 4.87
C LEU A 119 22.32 8.53 4.44
N THR A 120 23.49 8.97 3.94
CA THR A 120 24.55 8.12 3.40
C THR A 120 25.82 8.94 3.15
N ASP A 121 26.88 8.30 2.66
CA ASP A 121 28.11 8.95 2.22
C ASP A 121 28.34 8.83 0.70
N ASN A 122 29.27 9.62 0.17
CA ASN A 122 29.59 9.68 -1.25
C ASN A 122 30.56 8.57 -1.73
N GLN A 123 30.84 7.55 -0.90
CA GLN A 123 31.74 6.44 -1.15
C GLN A 123 33.17 6.86 -1.53
N GLY A 124 33.60 8.03 -1.04
CA GLY A 124 34.90 8.61 -1.38
C GLY A 124 34.99 9.11 -2.83
N GLY A 125 33.84 9.33 -3.47
CA GLY A 125 33.69 9.61 -4.90
C GLY A 125 34.23 10.96 -5.38
N LEU A 126 34.66 11.86 -4.47
CA LEU A 126 35.40 13.07 -4.85
C LEU A 126 36.87 12.74 -5.16
N PHE A 127 37.10 11.71 -5.97
CA PHE A 127 38.41 11.25 -6.40
C PHE A 127 38.34 10.77 -7.86
N PRO A 128 39.32 11.11 -8.71
CA PRO A 128 40.51 11.90 -8.39
C PRO A 128 40.21 13.39 -8.23
N ARG A 129 41.13 14.12 -7.57
CA ARG A 129 41.05 15.58 -7.43
C ARG A 129 40.89 16.29 -8.77
N ASP A 130 40.45 17.54 -8.71
CA ASP A 130 40.38 18.47 -9.83
C ASP A 130 39.48 18.04 -11.00
N GLU A 131 38.67 17.00 -10.80
CA GLU A 131 37.65 16.52 -11.71
C GLU A 131 36.26 16.77 -11.11
N TRP A 132 35.29 16.97 -11.99
CA TRP A 132 33.88 17.08 -11.63
C TRP A 132 33.26 15.69 -11.55
N HIS A 133 32.54 15.44 -10.48
CA HIS A 133 31.82 14.20 -10.22
C HIS A 133 30.35 14.53 -9.97
N ASP A 134 29.46 13.81 -10.64
CA ASP A 134 28.02 13.93 -10.44
C ASP A 134 27.58 13.01 -9.30
N PHE A 135 26.76 13.53 -8.38
CA PHE A 135 26.17 12.77 -7.30
C PHE A 135 24.65 12.88 -7.33
N SER A 136 23.99 11.78 -6.98
CA SER A 136 22.53 11.67 -6.93
C SER A 136 22.16 10.82 -5.72
N PHE A 137 21.24 11.32 -4.88
CA PHE A 137 20.78 10.66 -3.66
C PHE A 137 19.27 10.69 -3.58
N ASP A 138 18.66 9.52 -3.47
CA ASP A 138 17.22 9.33 -3.33
C ASP A 138 16.78 9.50 -1.87
N LEU A 139 15.87 10.44 -1.63
CA LEU A 139 15.24 10.70 -0.35
C LEU A 139 13.73 10.40 -0.37
N GLY A 140 13.18 9.93 -1.49
CA GLY A 140 11.74 9.68 -1.65
C GLY A 140 11.19 8.62 -0.69
N GLN A 141 12.05 7.71 -0.22
CA GLN A 141 11.71 6.67 0.76
C GLN A 141 11.80 7.15 2.22
N ILE A 142 12.27 8.38 2.48
CA ILE A 142 12.37 8.93 3.83
C ILE A 142 10.99 9.44 4.26
N THR A 143 10.40 8.78 5.25
CA THR A 143 9.14 9.22 5.86
C THR A 143 9.26 10.67 6.34
N GLY A 144 8.36 11.53 5.88
CA GLY A 144 8.33 12.95 6.22
C GLY A 144 9.25 13.85 5.38
N ALA A 145 9.99 13.32 4.40
CA ALA A 145 10.72 14.15 3.44
C ALA A 145 9.82 14.70 2.31
N ASN A 146 8.79 13.93 1.92
CA ASN A 146 7.74 14.39 1.00
C ASN A 146 6.80 15.37 1.72
N ASP A 147 6.26 16.34 0.98
CA ASP A 147 5.31 17.34 1.45
C ASP A 147 5.72 18.06 2.75
N ASN A 148 6.98 18.50 2.84
CA ASN A 148 7.54 19.06 4.06
C ASN A 148 8.07 20.51 3.88
N PRO A 149 7.42 21.52 4.48
CA PRO A 149 7.87 22.91 4.37
C PRO A 149 9.20 23.19 5.08
N ASP A 150 9.61 22.34 6.01
CA ASP A 150 10.77 22.50 6.89
C ASP A 150 11.94 21.57 6.50
N PHE A 151 11.90 20.98 5.31
CA PHE A 151 12.95 20.08 4.81
C PHE A 151 14.28 20.80 4.51
N GLY A 152 15.39 20.09 4.71
CA GLY A 152 16.72 20.58 4.36
C GLY A 152 17.80 19.51 4.33
N ILE A 153 18.95 19.87 3.78
CA ILE A 153 20.09 18.96 3.56
C ILE A 153 21.40 19.63 3.99
N ARG A 154 22.33 18.85 4.51
CA ARG A 154 23.74 19.22 4.69
C ARG A 154 24.65 18.27 3.95
N ILE A 155 25.74 18.83 3.41
CA ILE A 155 26.84 18.06 2.82
C ILE A 155 28.08 18.39 3.63
N VAL A 156 28.57 17.43 4.41
CA VAL A 156 29.66 17.65 5.37
C VAL A 156 30.87 16.77 5.10
N SER A 157 32.06 17.26 5.41
CA SER A 157 33.28 16.46 5.32
C SER A 157 33.41 15.50 6.49
N ILE A 158 33.68 14.23 6.20
CA ILE A 158 33.92 13.20 7.22
C ILE A 158 35.31 12.59 7.12
N PHE A 159 35.76 11.96 8.21
CA PHE A 159 36.83 10.99 8.18
C PHE A 159 36.49 9.82 7.25
N SER A 160 37.52 9.17 6.72
CA SER A 160 37.34 8.00 5.86
C SER A 160 36.70 6.84 6.66
N PRO A 161 35.51 6.35 6.26
CA PRO A 161 34.87 5.18 6.89
C PRO A 161 35.65 3.87 6.69
N VAL A 162 36.66 3.90 5.83
CA VAL A 162 37.55 2.77 5.54
C VAL A 162 39.00 3.13 5.83
N ALA A 163 39.79 2.13 6.22
CA ALA A 163 41.24 2.28 6.38
C ALA A 163 41.90 2.63 5.03
N PHE A 164 42.94 3.47 5.07
CA PHE A 164 43.59 3.97 3.86
C PHE A 164 45.08 4.32 4.07
N GLU A 165 45.80 4.42 2.96
CA GLU A 165 47.14 5.02 2.87
C GLU A 165 47.01 6.38 2.18
N ASP A 166 47.66 7.42 2.69
CA ASP A 166 47.55 8.78 2.14
C ASP A 166 48.41 9.04 0.89
N GLY A 167 49.22 8.08 0.47
CA GLY A 167 50.19 8.25 -0.62
C GLY A 167 51.43 9.06 -0.24
N LEU A 168 51.62 9.35 1.06
CA LEU A 168 52.83 9.95 1.64
C LEU A 168 53.57 8.97 2.57
N GLY A 169 53.04 7.75 2.70
CA GLY A 169 53.60 6.67 3.52
C GLY A 169 52.99 6.57 4.91
N ASN A 170 51.84 7.21 5.15
CA ASN A 170 51.08 7.09 6.38
C ASN A 170 49.83 6.21 6.18
N SER A 171 49.63 5.30 7.13
CA SER A 171 48.46 4.43 7.23
C SER A 171 47.49 4.95 8.28
N PHE A 172 46.21 4.99 7.96
CA PHE A 172 45.14 5.37 8.89
C PHE A 172 44.11 4.25 8.98
N VAL A 173 43.60 4.02 10.18
CA VAL A 173 42.45 3.12 10.38
C VAL A 173 41.15 3.88 10.07
N ALA A 174 40.08 3.14 9.80
CA ALA A 174 38.75 3.71 9.57
C ALA A 174 38.34 4.69 10.69
N ASP A 175 37.58 5.72 10.32
CA ASP A 175 36.95 6.70 11.21
C ASP A 175 37.92 7.52 12.08
N THR A 176 39.17 7.66 11.64
CA THR A 176 40.17 8.44 12.41
C THR A 176 40.72 9.64 11.67
N ALA A 177 40.68 9.66 10.34
CA ALA A 177 41.39 10.65 9.54
C ALA A 177 40.64 11.02 8.26
N TYR A 178 40.68 12.31 7.90
CA TYR A 178 40.31 12.76 6.56
C TYR A 178 41.24 12.14 5.50
N HIS A 179 40.63 11.57 4.47
CA HIS A 179 41.36 11.00 3.34
C HIS A 179 41.35 11.99 2.19
N ARG A 180 42.50 12.62 1.95
CA ARG A 180 42.68 13.59 0.86
C ARG A 180 42.35 12.97 -0.50
N ALA A 181 41.94 13.77 -1.48
CA ALA A 181 41.58 13.33 -2.84
C ALA A 181 42.76 13.00 -3.77
N ARG A 182 43.83 12.41 -3.23
CA ARG A 182 45.07 12.11 -3.94
C ARG A 182 45.73 10.85 -3.37
N ASP A 183 46.20 9.98 -4.26
CA ASP A 183 46.86 8.71 -3.89
C ASP A 183 48.40 8.76 -3.98
N ASP A 184 49.00 9.81 -4.56
CA ASP A 184 50.47 9.98 -4.62
C ASP A 184 50.91 11.46 -4.77
N GLY A 185 52.04 11.80 -4.15
CA GLY A 185 52.68 13.14 -4.16
C GLY A 185 51.88 14.21 -3.43
N GLY A 186 52.17 15.51 -3.66
CA GLY A 186 51.40 16.63 -3.06
C GLY A 186 51.61 16.81 -1.55
N GLY A 187 50.79 17.65 -0.92
CA GLY A 187 50.83 17.91 0.53
C GLY A 187 49.84 17.05 1.31
N GLU A 188 50.04 16.94 2.63
CA GLU A 188 49.09 16.29 3.55
C GLU A 188 47.70 16.91 3.44
N TYR A 189 46.70 16.24 4.04
CA TYR A 189 45.39 16.85 4.18
C TYR A 189 45.52 18.24 4.84
N SER A 190 44.72 19.19 4.36
CA SER A 190 44.66 20.53 4.93
C SER A 190 43.26 21.08 4.79
N GLY A 191 42.73 21.64 5.87
CA GLY A 191 41.47 22.38 5.88
C GLY A 191 41.45 23.59 4.93
N GLY A 192 42.62 24.11 4.56
CA GLY A 192 42.76 25.14 3.51
C GLY A 192 42.64 24.59 2.08
N GLY A 193 42.52 23.27 1.92
CA GLY A 193 42.02 22.67 0.68
C GLY A 193 40.59 23.13 0.40
N ASN A 194 40.13 22.94 -0.84
CA ASN A 194 38.78 23.35 -1.24
C ASN A 194 37.92 22.24 -1.80
N TRP A 195 36.64 22.31 -1.45
CA TRP A 195 35.53 21.73 -2.18
C TRP A 195 34.93 22.77 -3.13
N ARG A 196 34.34 22.28 -4.21
CA ARG A 196 33.55 23.05 -5.16
C ARG A 196 32.23 22.33 -5.41
N PHE A 197 31.16 23.08 -5.30
CA PHE A 197 29.79 22.63 -5.57
C PHE A 197 29.23 23.40 -6.74
N GLN A 198 28.55 22.69 -7.64
CA GLN A 198 27.86 23.28 -8.77
C GLN A 198 26.52 22.57 -8.96
N ASP A 199 25.51 23.32 -9.42
CA ASP A 199 24.18 22.81 -9.75
C ASP A 199 23.54 21.99 -8.61
N VAL A 200 23.68 22.42 -7.34
CA VAL A 200 23.06 21.67 -6.23
C VAL A 200 21.55 21.81 -6.37
N THR A 201 20.85 20.70 -6.54
CA THR A 201 19.45 20.70 -6.98
C THR A 201 18.63 19.73 -6.13
N ILE A 202 17.53 20.21 -5.57
CA ILE A 202 16.46 19.39 -5.04
C ILE A 202 15.40 19.23 -6.13
N LYS A 203 15.05 17.99 -6.42
CA LYS A 203 13.98 17.63 -7.34
C LYS A 203 12.89 16.84 -6.62
N GLY A 204 11.72 16.79 -7.23
CA GLY A 204 10.62 15.91 -6.85
C GLY A 204 9.54 15.91 -7.92
N SER A 205 8.50 15.12 -7.70
CA SER A 205 7.29 15.08 -8.52
C SER A 205 6.12 15.68 -7.74
N VAL A 206 5.13 16.21 -8.43
CA VAL A 206 3.88 16.61 -7.77
C VAL A 206 3.11 15.32 -7.41
N PRO A 207 2.57 15.19 -6.19
CA PRO A 207 1.72 14.06 -5.82
C PRO A 207 0.57 13.93 -6.81
N LEU A 208 0.37 12.71 -7.30
CA LEU A 208 -0.75 12.40 -8.17
C LEU A 208 -2.03 12.27 -7.33
N ASN A 209 -3.07 13.00 -7.70
CA ASN A 209 -4.39 12.82 -7.08
C ASN A 209 -5.02 11.53 -7.60
N ARG A 210 -4.66 10.40 -7.00
CA ARG A 210 -5.20 9.09 -7.35
C ARG A 210 -6.49 8.87 -6.59
N THR A 211 -7.52 8.43 -7.29
CA THR A 211 -8.79 7.96 -6.71
C THR A 211 -8.85 6.44 -6.79
N PRO A 212 -9.50 5.77 -5.82
CA PRO A 212 -9.70 4.33 -5.89
C PRO A 212 -10.46 3.95 -7.18
N ILE A 213 -9.87 3.04 -7.95
CA ILE A 213 -10.52 2.37 -9.08
C ILE A 213 -11.40 1.25 -8.54
N THR A 214 -10.87 0.45 -7.62
CA THR A 214 -11.59 -0.61 -6.92
C THR A 214 -10.85 -0.99 -5.64
N GLN A 215 -11.57 -1.61 -4.71
CA GLN A 215 -11.04 -2.11 -3.44
C GLN A 215 -11.60 -3.51 -3.17
N TRP A 216 -10.75 -4.38 -2.63
CA TRP A 216 -11.17 -5.65 -2.03
C TRP A 216 -11.05 -5.53 -0.50
N PRO A 217 -12.18 -5.36 0.22
CA PRO A 217 -12.18 -5.07 1.66
C PRO A 217 -11.85 -6.33 2.48
N PHE A 218 -12.42 -7.47 2.08
CA PHE A 218 -12.34 -8.75 2.79
C PHE A 218 -12.81 -8.67 4.25
N ASP A 219 -13.95 -8.02 4.46
CA ASP A 219 -14.59 -7.75 5.75
C ASP A 219 -15.84 -8.62 6.02
N VAL A 220 -16.30 -9.41 5.05
CA VAL A 220 -17.46 -10.30 5.16
C VAL A 220 -17.06 -11.75 4.84
N ASP A 221 -17.19 -12.65 5.82
CA ASP A 221 -16.88 -14.08 5.67
C ASP A 221 -17.49 -14.72 4.39
N GLY A 222 -16.62 -15.10 3.46
CA GLY A 222 -16.96 -15.81 2.22
C GLY A 222 -17.05 -14.93 0.98
N GLU A 223 -16.92 -13.61 1.12
CA GLU A 223 -16.97 -12.66 0.01
C GLU A 223 -15.57 -12.27 -0.48
N LEU A 224 -15.26 -12.65 -1.72
CA LEU A 224 -13.98 -12.30 -2.35
C LEU A 224 -14.13 -11.16 -3.37
N GLY A 225 -15.33 -10.59 -3.48
CA GLY A 225 -15.66 -9.52 -4.41
C GLY A 225 -14.96 -8.21 -4.10
N SER A 226 -15.05 -7.30 -5.07
CA SER A 226 -14.63 -5.90 -4.91
C SER A 226 -15.83 -4.99 -4.63
N ASP A 227 -15.60 -3.86 -3.97
CA ASP A 227 -16.63 -2.91 -3.53
C ASP A 227 -17.44 -2.29 -4.68
N ASN A 228 -17.01 -2.40 -5.93
CA ASN A 228 -17.69 -1.76 -7.06
C ASN A 228 -17.80 -2.63 -8.31
N ALA A 229 -17.60 -3.94 -8.20
CA ALA A 229 -17.69 -4.91 -9.30
C ALA A 229 -16.84 -4.59 -10.57
N VAL A 230 -16.03 -3.53 -10.55
CA VAL A 230 -15.00 -3.23 -11.56
C VAL A 230 -13.83 -4.19 -11.37
N GLY A 231 -13.52 -4.52 -10.12
CA GLY A 231 -12.69 -5.67 -9.76
C GLY A 231 -13.50 -6.96 -9.78
N GLN A 232 -12.95 -8.00 -10.39
CA GLN A 232 -13.48 -9.36 -10.26
C GLN A 232 -13.17 -9.92 -8.86
N ASP A 233 -13.87 -10.99 -8.48
CA ASP A 233 -13.57 -11.72 -7.25
C ASP A 233 -12.09 -12.13 -7.21
N ALA A 234 -11.47 -11.96 -6.05
CA ALA A 234 -10.10 -12.39 -5.81
C ALA A 234 -9.98 -13.91 -6.01
N LEU A 235 -9.01 -14.34 -6.81
CA LEU A 235 -8.75 -15.75 -7.06
C LEU A 235 -7.58 -16.25 -6.21
N LEU A 236 -7.79 -17.35 -5.47
CA LEU A 236 -6.72 -18.06 -4.79
C LEU A 236 -5.97 -18.97 -5.77
N ILE A 237 -4.65 -18.76 -5.89
CA ILE A 237 -3.82 -19.44 -6.89
C ILE A 237 -2.74 -20.31 -6.26
N GLY A 238 -2.31 -21.34 -6.98
CA GLY A 238 -1.18 -22.19 -6.58
C GLY A 238 -1.47 -23.15 -5.42
N GLY A 239 -2.74 -23.48 -5.18
CA GLY A 239 -3.17 -24.42 -4.14
C GLY A 239 -3.47 -23.78 -2.78
N THR A 240 -3.44 -22.44 -2.70
CA THR A 240 -3.83 -21.71 -1.50
C THR A 240 -5.32 -21.83 -1.20
N THR A 241 -5.69 -21.64 0.06
CA THR A 241 -7.07 -21.74 0.54
C THR A 241 -7.38 -20.70 1.60
N GLU A 242 -8.67 -20.44 1.83
CA GLU A 242 -9.19 -19.48 2.79
C GLU A 242 -9.62 -20.11 4.14
N VAL A 243 -9.52 -19.38 5.25
CA VAL A 243 -9.94 -19.88 6.59
C VAL A 243 -10.67 -18.84 7.48
N SER A 244 -10.92 -17.59 7.07
CA SER A 244 -11.75 -16.56 7.77
C SER A 244 -11.51 -15.16 7.16
N GLN A 245 -12.54 -14.31 7.11
CA GLN A 245 -12.58 -12.94 6.58
C GLN A 245 -13.30 -11.92 7.50
N ASP A 246 -13.33 -12.13 8.82
CA ASP A 246 -14.02 -11.22 9.77
C ASP A 246 -13.31 -9.85 9.94
N ASP A 247 -12.33 -9.51 9.08
CA ASP A 247 -11.51 -8.27 9.11
C ASP A 247 -10.41 -8.24 8.00
N ALA A 248 -10.05 -9.39 7.43
CA ALA A 248 -8.98 -9.54 6.44
C ALA A 248 -9.00 -10.91 5.73
N LEU A 249 -8.64 -10.95 4.44
CA LEU A 249 -8.50 -12.20 3.70
C LEU A 249 -7.30 -13.00 4.23
N ARG A 250 -7.59 -14.09 4.94
CA ARG A 250 -6.56 -15.03 5.40
C ARG A 250 -6.32 -16.16 4.40
N VAL A 251 -5.11 -16.19 3.84
CA VAL A 251 -4.66 -17.19 2.87
C VAL A 251 -3.70 -18.17 3.53
N THR A 252 -3.88 -19.48 3.33
CA THR A 252 -3.02 -20.57 3.81
C THR A 252 -2.76 -21.60 2.69
N ASN A 253 -2.13 -22.74 3.02
CA ASN A 253 -1.86 -23.85 2.10
C ASN A 253 -0.93 -23.47 0.95
N PHE A 254 0.10 -22.68 1.28
CA PHE A 254 1.17 -22.35 0.36
C PHE A 254 2.06 -23.57 0.04
N PRO A 255 2.87 -23.51 -1.03
CA PRO A 255 3.80 -24.57 -1.38
C PRO A 255 4.75 -24.93 -0.24
N GLU A 256 5.11 -26.20 -0.18
CA GLU A 256 6.12 -26.70 0.76
C GLU A 256 7.50 -26.08 0.50
N GLN A 257 8.37 -26.12 1.52
CA GLN A 257 9.73 -25.63 1.42
C GLN A 257 10.43 -26.18 0.16
N TYR A 258 11.17 -25.31 -0.55
CA TYR A 258 11.91 -25.62 -1.79
C TYR A 258 11.05 -25.92 -3.02
N GLN A 259 9.74 -25.67 -2.99
CA GLN A 259 8.85 -25.95 -4.12
C GLN A 259 8.09 -24.71 -4.59
N ALA A 260 7.85 -24.68 -5.91
CA ALA A 260 6.88 -23.80 -6.57
C ALA A 260 6.94 -22.31 -6.16
N SER A 261 8.15 -21.74 -6.09
CA SER A 261 8.35 -20.30 -5.90
C SER A 261 7.64 -19.50 -6.99
N GLY A 262 6.95 -18.44 -6.60
CA GLY A 262 6.27 -17.50 -7.51
C GLY A 262 4.98 -18.02 -8.12
N THR A 263 4.38 -19.10 -7.58
CA THR A 263 3.18 -19.71 -8.17
C THR A 263 1.92 -19.62 -7.30
N ALA A 264 2.04 -19.21 -6.03
CA ALA A 264 0.95 -19.33 -5.05
C ALA A 264 0.72 -18.02 -4.29
N GLY A 265 -0.55 -17.67 -4.07
CA GLY A 265 -0.96 -16.40 -3.49
C GLY A 265 -2.37 -16.02 -3.90
N ILE A 266 -2.57 -14.73 -4.20
CA ILE A 266 -3.85 -14.17 -4.68
C ILE A 266 -3.69 -13.50 -6.04
N GLU A 267 -4.74 -13.54 -6.84
CA GLU A 267 -4.88 -12.88 -8.14
C GLU A 267 -6.12 -11.97 -8.12
N LEU A 268 -5.97 -10.77 -8.67
CA LEU A 268 -6.91 -9.66 -8.59
C LEU A 268 -7.01 -9.02 -9.98
N MET A 269 -8.16 -9.15 -10.63
CA MET A 269 -8.39 -8.61 -11.97
C MET A 269 -9.27 -7.37 -11.87
N ALA A 270 -8.87 -6.26 -12.49
CA ALA A 270 -9.66 -5.03 -12.52
C ALA A 270 -9.35 -4.19 -13.75
N SER A 271 -10.38 -3.67 -14.41
CA SER A 271 -10.23 -2.73 -15.51
C SER A 271 -9.67 -1.40 -15.04
N THR A 272 -8.68 -0.86 -15.74
CA THR A 272 -8.10 0.47 -15.53
C THR A 272 -8.57 1.50 -16.57
N VAL A 273 -9.61 1.18 -17.35
CA VAL A 273 -10.26 2.12 -18.29
C VAL A 273 -10.76 3.36 -17.56
N GLY A 274 -10.48 4.54 -18.11
CA GLY A 274 -10.76 5.84 -17.49
C GLY A 274 -9.69 6.33 -16.51
N PHE A 275 -8.58 5.60 -16.33
CA PHE A 275 -7.53 5.93 -15.38
C PHE A 275 -6.12 5.81 -15.96
N ASP A 276 -5.28 6.80 -15.63
CA ASP A 276 -3.84 6.78 -15.80
C ASP A 276 -3.13 6.63 -14.44
N ASN A 277 -1.86 6.28 -14.45
CA ASN A 277 -1.01 6.25 -13.27
C ASN A 277 -1.54 5.31 -12.18
N ILE A 278 -1.49 4.02 -12.48
CA ILE A 278 -2.05 2.97 -11.63
C ILE A 278 -1.16 2.72 -10.41
N LEU A 279 -1.76 2.64 -9.22
CA LEU A 279 -1.13 2.29 -7.94
C LEU A 279 -1.83 1.05 -7.38
N LEU A 280 -1.04 0.13 -6.83
CA LEU A 280 -1.55 -0.90 -5.94
C LEU A 280 -1.12 -0.58 -4.52
N GLU A 281 -2.07 -0.61 -3.59
CA GLU A 281 -1.81 -0.51 -2.15
C GLU A 281 -2.46 -1.69 -1.43
N TYR A 282 -1.80 -2.22 -0.40
CA TYR A 282 -2.42 -3.18 0.50
C TYR A 282 -1.73 -3.25 1.86
N LYS A 283 -2.47 -3.69 2.87
CA LYS A 283 -1.90 -4.11 4.16
C LYS A 283 -1.68 -5.60 4.19
N GLY A 284 -0.44 -5.99 4.48
CA GLY A 284 -0.02 -7.37 4.59
C GLY A 284 0.36 -7.75 6.01
N ARG A 285 -0.07 -8.91 6.46
CA ARG A 285 0.36 -9.53 7.71
C ARG A 285 0.65 -11.00 7.49
N THR A 286 1.64 -11.54 8.21
CA THR A 286 2.05 -12.94 8.03
C THR A 286 2.28 -13.64 9.37
N SER A 287 2.01 -14.94 9.40
CA SER A 287 2.35 -15.80 10.53
C SER A 287 3.85 -16.13 10.57
N GLY A 288 4.37 -16.48 11.75
CA GLY A 288 5.82 -16.69 11.94
C GLY A 288 6.47 -17.83 11.14
N THR A 289 5.72 -18.80 10.65
CA THR A 289 6.23 -19.90 9.82
C THR A 289 6.03 -19.66 8.33
N MET A 290 5.38 -18.55 7.94
CA MET A 290 5.08 -18.24 6.55
C MET A 290 6.14 -17.32 5.96
N SER A 291 6.32 -17.36 4.63
CA SER A 291 7.31 -16.54 3.92
C SER A 291 7.09 -15.05 4.21
N ARG A 292 8.19 -14.31 4.39
CA ARG A 292 8.17 -12.84 4.44
C ARG A 292 8.29 -12.18 3.06
N TRP A 293 8.58 -12.97 2.03
CA TRP A 293 8.82 -12.49 0.67
C TRP A 293 7.60 -12.71 -0.20
N ALA A 294 7.13 -11.61 -0.79
CA ALA A 294 6.08 -11.56 -1.78
C ALA A 294 6.61 -10.88 -3.05
N GLU A 295 6.30 -11.45 -4.21
CA GLU A 295 6.57 -10.87 -5.53
C GLU A 295 5.26 -10.41 -6.14
N ILE A 296 5.26 -9.21 -6.70
CA ILE A 296 4.10 -8.56 -7.26
C ILE A 296 4.23 -8.70 -8.78
N HIS A 297 3.22 -9.32 -9.38
CA HIS A 297 3.15 -9.48 -10.82
C HIS A 297 1.95 -8.71 -11.35
N TYR A 298 2.01 -8.35 -12.62
CA TYR A 298 0.90 -7.75 -13.35
C TYR A 298 0.66 -8.48 -14.67
N THR A 299 -0.55 -8.33 -15.19
CA THR A 299 -0.94 -8.78 -16.52
C THR A 299 -1.58 -7.61 -17.26
N LEU A 300 -1.38 -7.57 -18.57
CA LEU A 300 -1.98 -6.59 -19.47
C LEU A 300 -2.95 -7.25 -20.46
N ASP A 301 -3.15 -8.56 -20.34
CA ASP A 301 -3.82 -9.40 -21.34
C ASP A 301 -4.78 -10.41 -20.70
N GLY A 302 -5.35 -10.08 -19.54
CA GLY A 302 -6.38 -10.89 -18.90
C GLY A 302 -5.83 -12.16 -18.26
N GLY A 303 -4.57 -12.13 -17.81
CA GLY A 303 -3.92 -13.24 -17.13
C GLY A 303 -3.31 -14.31 -18.04
N ASN A 304 -3.21 -14.06 -19.36
CA ASN A 304 -2.55 -14.97 -20.29
C ASN A 304 -1.02 -14.93 -20.10
N GLU A 305 -0.45 -13.75 -19.86
CA GLU A 305 0.93 -13.52 -19.48
C GLU A 305 1.02 -12.72 -18.18
N TRP A 306 1.94 -13.14 -17.30
CA TRP A 306 2.19 -12.49 -16.01
C TRP A 306 3.65 -12.04 -15.95
N LEU A 307 3.85 -10.73 -15.83
CA LEU A 307 5.14 -10.07 -15.75
C LEU A 307 5.45 -9.69 -14.30
N VAL A 308 6.72 -9.77 -13.91
CA VAL A 308 7.16 -9.34 -12.56
C VAL A 308 7.29 -7.82 -12.53
N LEU A 309 6.68 -7.18 -11.54
CA LEU A 309 6.88 -5.77 -11.22
C LEU A 309 8.10 -5.59 -10.31
N THR A 310 8.00 -6.14 -9.09
CA THR A 310 9.01 -6.04 -8.03
C THR A 310 8.65 -7.02 -6.90
N ASP A 311 9.51 -7.11 -5.88
CA ASP A 311 9.21 -7.79 -4.62
C ASP A 311 9.05 -6.80 -3.45
N ASN A 312 8.49 -7.29 -2.35
CA ASN A 312 8.22 -6.53 -1.13
C ASN A 312 9.45 -6.31 -0.23
N GLN A 313 10.67 -6.60 -0.70
CA GLN A 313 11.93 -6.50 0.02
C GLN A 313 11.97 -7.29 1.35
N GLY A 314 11.17 -8.35 1.45
CA GLY A 314 11.03 -9.14 2.67
C GLY A 314 10.26 -8.42 3.79
N GLY A 315 9.51 -7.37 3.43
CA GLY A 315 8.83 -6.43 4.34
C GLY A 315 7.68 -7.01 5.16
N LEU A 316 7.26 -8.26 4.93
CA LEU A 316 6.35 -8.96 5.85
C LEU A 316 7.11 -9.46 7.10
N PHE A 317 7.89 -8.58 7.71
CA PHE A 317 8.66 -8.82 8.92
C PHE A 317 8.72 -7.55 9.77
N PRO A 318 8.51 -7.63 11.09
CA PRO A 318 8.25 -8.85 11.87
C PRO A 318 6.86 -9.46 11.63
N ARG A 319 6.72 -10.75 11.96
CA ARG A 319 5.44 -11.48 11.90
C ARG A 319 4.36 -10.82 12.77
N ASP A 320 3.12 -11.22 12.52
CA ASP A 320 1.95 -10.88 13.33
C ASP A 320 1.69 -9.36 13.48
N GLU A 321 2.34 -8.54 12.67
CA GLU A 321 2.15 -7.09 12.53
C GLU A 321 1.62 -6.78 11.12
N TRP A 322 0.86 -5.68 11.03
CA TRP A 322 0.41 -5.14 9.75
C TRP A 322 1.49 -4.27 9.14
N HIS A 323 1.74 -4.46 7.86
CA HIS A 323 2.70 -3.71 7.06
C HIS A 323 1.97 -3.12 5.86
N ASP A 324 2.12 -1.82 5.63
CA ASP A 324 1.58 -1.15 4.46
C ASP A 324 2.54 -1.34 3.28
N PHE A 325 1.99 -1.69 2.12
CA PHE A 325 2.73 -1.80 0.87
C PHE A 325 2.08 -0.93 -0.19
N SER A 326 2.93 -0.30 -1.02
CA SER A 326 2.52 0.54 -2.14
C SER A 326 3.44 0.24 -3.33
N PHE A 327 2.84 -0.04 -4.49
CA PHE A 327 3.53 -0.42 -5.71
C PHE A 327 3.04 0.43 -6.88
N ASP A 328 3.94 1.25 -7.41
CA ASP A 328 3.65 2.15 -8.51
C ASP A 328 3.77 1.43 -9.87
N LEU A 329 2.66 1.35 -10.60
CA LEU A 329 2.60 0.75 -11.94
C LEU A 329 2.54 1.80 -13.04
N SER A 330 2.68 3.07 -12.69
CA SER A 330 2.37 4.16 -13.61
C SER A 330 3.39 4.27 -14.78
N GLN A 331 4.56 3.64 -14.66
CA GLN A 331 5.54 3.50 -15.76
C GLN A 331 5.29 2.26 -16.65
N ILE A 332 4.36 1.39 -16.29
CA ILE A 332 4.03 0.19 -17.06
C ILE A 332 3.22 0.59 -18.28
N THR A 333 3.85 0.52 -19.45
CA THR A 333 3.18 0.80 -20.72
C THR A 333 2.03 -0.20 -20.92
N GLY A 334 0.81 0.33 -21.04
CA GLY A 334 -0.39 -0.47 -21.21
C GLY A 334 -1.09 -0.87 -19.91
N ALA A 335 -0.60 -0.45 -18.74
CA ALA A 335 -1.37 -0.56 -17.50
C ALA A 335 -2.50 0.46 -17.41
N ASN A 336 -2.33 1.64 -17.99
CA ASN A 336 -3.38 2.65 -18.09
C ASN A 336 -4.41 2.28 -19.17
N GLU A 337 -5.67 2.68 -18.97
CA GLU A 337 -6.75 2.49 -19.95
C GLU A 337 -6.92 1.03 -20.41
N ASN A 338 -6.72 0.06 -19.52
CA ASN A 338 -6.66 -1.35 -19.88
C ASN A 338 -7.81 -2.15 -19.25
N PRO A 339 -8.77 -2.66 -20.06
CA PRO A 339 -9.88 -3.45 -19.56
C PRO A 339 -9.47 -4.84 -19.05
N ASP A 340 -8.31 -5.33 -19.46
CA ASP A 340 -7.80 -6.68 -19.19
C ASP A 340 -6.64 -6.66 -18.17
N PHE A 341 -6.52 -5.58 -17.40
CA PHE A 341 -5.47 -5.43 -16.40
C PHE A 341 -5.72 -6.31 -15.16
N GLY A 342 -4.64 -6.76 -14.54
CA GLY A 342 -4.70 -7.49 -13.29
C GLY A 342 -3.36 -7.58 -12.59
N ILE A 343 -3.42 -7.95 -11.31
CA ILE A 343 -2.29 -8.10 -10.41
C ILE A 343 -2.38 -9.45 -9.71
N ARG A 344 -1.23 -10.05 -9.40
CA ARG A 344 -1.17 -11.13 -8.42
C ARG A 344 -0.01 -10.93 -7.47
N ILE A 345 -0.21 -11.35 -6.23
CA ILE A 345 0.78 -11.27 -5.16
C ILE A 345 1.12 -12.71 -4.78
N VAL A 346 2.37 -13.12 -5.04
CA VAL A 346 2.79 -14.52 -4.91
C VAL A 346 3.96 -14.70 -3.95
N SER A 347 3.99 -15.82 -3.23
CA SER A 347 5.11 -16.17 -2.36
C SER A 347 6.32 -16.61 -3.18
N ILE A 348 7.48 -16.05 -2.89
CA ILE A 348 8.76 -16.43 -3.53
C ILE A 348 9.80 -16.92 -2.52
N PHE A 349 10.79 -17.65 -3.02
CA PHE A 349 12.04 -17.86 -2.30
C PHE A 349 12.73 -16.52 -2.02
N SER A 350 13.51 -16.46 -0.94
CA SER A 350 14.29 -15.28 -0.60
C SER A 350 15.30 -14.95 -1.71
N PRO A 351 15.23 -13.76 -2.34
CA PRO A 351 16.20 -13.32 -3.34
C PRO A 351 17.62 -13.10 -2.77
N VAL A 352 17.74 -13.09 -1.44
CA VAL A 352 19.00 -12.94 -0.72
C VAL A 352 19.29 -14.17 0.14
N ALA A 353 20.57 -14.44 0.40
CA ALA A 353 20.99 -15.46 1.35
C ALA A 353 20.56 -15.09 2.77
N PHE A 354 20.15 -16.08 3.58
CA PHE A 354 19.63 -15.83 4.92
C PHE A 354 19.91 -16.99 5.89
N GLU A 355 19.77 -16.70 7.18
CA GLU A 355 19.72 -17.67 8.27
C GLU A 355 18.28 -17.65 8.84
N ASP A 356 17.68 -18.81 9.12
CA ASP A 356 16.24 -18.89 9.45
C ASP A 356 15.91 -18.65 10.93
N GLY A 357 16.90 -18.35 11.77
CA GLY A 357 16.75 -18.24 13.22
C GLY A 357 16.71 -19.59 13.95
N LEU A 358 16.99 -20.69 13.24
CA LEU A 358 17.07 -22.06 13.78
C LEU A 358 18.48 -22.67 13.63
N GLY A 359 19.43 -21.93 13.07
CA GLY A 359 20.80 -22.32 12.79
C GLY A 359 21.02 -22.78 11.35
N ASN A 360 20.02 -22.70 10.46
CA ASN A 360 20.14 -23.15 9.08
C ASN A 360 20.47 -21.97 8.17
N ASN A 361 21.43 -22.16 7.26
CA ASN A 361 21.83 -21.15 6.30
C ASN A 361 21.38 -21.55 4.90
N PHE A 362 20.77 -20.61 4.19
CA PHE A 362 20.25 -20.78 2.85
C PHE A 362 20.92 -19.81 1.89
N VAL A 363 21.15 -20.27 0.66
CA VAL A 363 21.61 -19.39 -0.42
C VAL A 363 20.40 -18.73 -1.07
N ALA A 364 20.61 -17.58 -1.72
CA ALA A 364 19.59 -16.88 -2.48
C ALA A 364 18.85 -17.81 -3.46
N ASP A 365 17.57 -17.54 -3.69
CA ASP A 365 16.69 -18.18 -4.67
C ASP A 365 16.49 -19.69 -4.49
N THR A 366 16.67 -20.21 -3.27
CA THR A 366 16.50 -21.65 -3.01
C THR A 366 15.44 -22.00 -2.00
N ALA A 367 15.07 -21.08 -1.11
CA ALA A 367 14.29 -21.38 0.09
C ALA A 367 13.35 -20.22 0.44
N TYR A 368 12.14 -20.55 0.90
CA TYR A 368 11.27 -19.59 1.56
C TYR A 368 11.90 -19.15 2.87
N HIS A 369 11.89 -17.84 3.12
CA HIS A 369 12.39 -17.24 4.34
C HIS A 369 11.20 -16.87 5.21
N ARG A 370 10.99 -17.62 6.29
CA ARG A 370 9.90 -17.39 7.23
C ARG A 370 9.97 -16.01 7.88
N ALA A 371 8.86 -15.46 8.32
CA ALA A 371 8.75 -14.14 8.95
C ALA A 371 9.23 -14.05 10.41
N ARG A 372 10.07 -14.99 10.84
CA ARG A 372 10.65 -15.04 12.18
C ARG A 372 12.16 -15.09 12.10
N ASP A 373 12.81 -14.38 13.02
CA ASP A 373 14.25 -14.25 13.19
C ASP A 373 14.82 -15.14 14.32
N ASP A 374 14.02 -15.64 15.26
CA ASP A 374 14.48 -16.61 16.29
C ASP A 374 13.42 -17.62 16.79
N GLY A 375 13.80 -18.87 17.10
CA GLY A 375 12.89 -19.86 17.72
C GLY A 375 11.68 -20.25 16.86
N GLY A 376 10.62 -20.87 17.40
CA GLY A 376 9.46 -21.31 16.61
C GLY A 376 9.72 -22.51 15.68
N GLY A 377 8.80 -22.78 14.74
CA GLY A 377 8.92 -23.90 13.78
C GLY A 377 9.53 -23.47 12.44
N GLU A 378 10.06 -24.42 11.68
CA GLU A 378 10.53 -24.19 10.30
C GLU A 378 9.43 -23.56 9.43
N TYR A 379 9.82 -23.07 8.24
CA TYR A 379 8.81 -22.66 7.26
C TYR A 379 7.78 -23.77 7.05
N SER A 380 6.51 -23.38 6.94
CA SER A 380 5.42 -24.30 6.66
C SER A 380 4.38 -23.63 5.78
N GLY A 381 3.95 -24.34 4.72
CA GLY A 381 2.85 -23.93 3.86
C GLY A 381 1.50 -23.80 4.59
N GLY A 382 1.36 -24.39 5.79
CA GLY A 382 0.21 -24.18 6.68
C GLY A 382 0.28 -22.88 7.49
N GLY A 383 1.37 -22.11 7.36
CA GLY A 383 1.38 -20.71 7.76
C GLY A 383 0.44 -19.88 6.88
N ASN A 384 0.09 -18.67 7.34
CA ASN A 384 -0.83 -17.79 6.63
C ASN A 384 -0.25 -16.42 6.32
N TRP A 385 -0.72 -15.88 5.19
CA TRP A 385 -0.77 -14.46 4.88
C TRP A 385 -2.15 -13.92 5.17
N ARG A 386 -2.23 -12.63 5.47
CA ARG A 386 -3.46 -11.85 5.58
C ARG A 386 -3.33 -10.60 4.74
N PHE A 387 -4.38 -10.29 4.00
CA PHE A 387 -4.52 -9.10 3.18
C PHE A 387 -5.69 -8.28 3.68
N GLN A 388 -5.49 -6.97 3.80
CA GLN A 388 -6.51 -6.00 4.18
C GLN A 388 -6.31 -4.75 3.31
N ASP A 389 -7.38 -3.99 3.08
CA ASP A 389 -7.35 -2.72 2.34
C ASP A 389 -6.62 -2.86 0.99
N VAL A 390 -6.94 -3.90 0.20
CA VAL A 390 -6.30 -4.07 -1.11
C VAL A 390 -6.97 -3.12 -2.09
N ILE A 391 -6.27 -2.05 -2.48
CA ILE A 391 -6.81 -0.95 -3.28
C ILE A 391 -5.99 -0.84 -4.56
N LEU A 392 -6.70 -0.80 -5.69
CA LEU A 392 -6.14 -0.34 -6.95
C LEU A 392 -6.64 1.09 -7.19
N SER A 393 -5.74 2.05 -7.38
CA SER A 393 -6.08 3.46 -7.60
C SER A 393 -5.41 4.02 -8.85
N GLY A 394 -5.92 5.13 -9.36
CA GLY A 394 -5.37 5.82 -10.52
C GLY A 394 -5.81 7.27 -10.59
N VAL A 395 -5.12 8.07 -11.40
CA VAL A 395 -5.56 9.41 -11.78
C VAL A 395 -6.67 9.27 -12.81
N GLN A 396 -7.87 9.66 -12.45
CA GLN A 396 -9.01 9.65 -13.35
C GLN A 396 -8.75 10.58 -14.55
N GLN A 397 -8.95 10.05 -15.75
CA GLN A 397 -8.93 10.86 -16.97
C GLN A 397 -10.13 11.80 -16.97
N THR A 398 -9.89 13.06 -17.36
CA THR A 398 -10.96 14.03 -17.56
C THR A 398 -11.32 14.12 -19.04
N GLY A 399 -12.59 13.97 -19.33
CA GLY A 399 -13.17 14.06 -20.65
C GLY A 399 -13.25 15.50 -21.17
N GLY A 400 -13.55 15.63 -22.45
CA GLY A 400 -13.69 16.90 -23.13
C GLY A 400 -15.05 17.57 -22.88
N GLU A 401 -15.87 17.62 -23.92
CA GLU A 401 -17.21 18.23 -23.84
C GLU A 401 -18.20 17.23 -23.24
N ALA A 402 -19.00 17.66 -22.26
CA ALA A 402 -20.06 16.85 -21.67
C ALA A 402 -21.10 16.48 -22.73
N THR A 403 -21.42 15.19 -22.84
CA THR A 403 -22.40 14.70 -23.83
C THR A 403 -23.50 13.84 -23.23
N LYS A 404 -23.27 13.21 -22.07
CA LYS A 404 -24.22 12.26 -21.49
C LYS A 404 -24.12 12.15 -19.98
N LEU A 405 -25.18 11.62 -19.37
CA LEU A 405 -25.18 11.13 -17.99
C LEU A 405 -24.94 9.62 -17.96
N ALA A 406 -24.40 9.13 -16.85
CA ALA A 406 -24.34 7.71 -16.52
C ALA A 406 -24.69 7.51 -15.04
N VAL A 407 -25.37 6.40 -14.72
CA VAL A 407 -25.45 5.91 -13.35
C VAL A 407 -24.29 4.95 -13.17
N THR A 408 -23.25 5.38 -12.46
CA THR A 408 -22.01 4.62 -12.31
C THR A 408 -22.01 3.68 -11.12
N SER A 409 -22.97 3.84 -10.21
CA SER A 409 -23.17 2.92 -9.10
C SER A 409 -24.62 2.94 -8.62
N VAL A 410 -25.14 1.75 -8.33
CA VAL A 410 -26.38 1.55 -7.57
C VAL A 410 -25.98 0.96 -6.22
N ASN A 411 -26.29 1.70 -5.16
CA ASN A 411 -26.01 1.36 -3.77
C ASN A 411 -24.54 1.11 -3.43
N ASN A 412 -23.60 1.86 -4.03
CA ASN A 412 -22.17 1.53 -3.94
C ASN A 412 -21.89 0.08 -4.35
N ASN A 413 -22.71 -0.48 -5.24
CA ASN A 413 -22.69 -1.86 -5.72
C ASN A 413 -22.98 -2.91 -4.65
N ASP A 414 -23.40 -2.51 -3.45
CA ASP A 414 -23.95 -3.40 -2.44
C ASP A 414 -25.34 -3.90 -2.84
N PRO A 415 -25.76 -5.08 -2.34
CA PRO A 415 -27.12 -5.57 -2.55
C PRO A 415 -28.18 -4.55 -2.13
N VAL A 416 -29.19 -4.35 -3.00
CA VAL A 416 -30.35 -3.53 -2.68
C VAL A 416 -31.41 -4.42 -2.04
N TYR A 417 -31.86 -4.08 -0.82
CA TYR A 417 -32.92 -4.80 -0.14
C TYR A 417 -34.26 -4.05 -0.22
N ALA A 418 -35.34 -4.79 -0.44
CA ALA A 418 -36.67 -4.21 -0.54
C ALA A 418 -37.05 -3.47 0.76
N GLY A 419 -37.48 -2.21 0.63
CA GLY A 419 -37.88 -1.34 1.74
C GLY A 419 -36.72 -0.67 2.49
N GLU A 420 -35.48 -1.00 2.15
CA GLU A 420 -34.29 -0.39 2.76
C GLU A 420 -33.75 0.78 1.92
N GLU A 421 -33.02 1.68 2.58
CA GLU A 421 -32.43 2.83 1.90
C GLU A 421 -31.21 2.41 1.08
N PHE A 422 -31.11 2.92 -0.14
CA PHE A 422 -29.96 2.76 -1.01
C PHE A 422 -29.55 4.09 -1.65
N SER A 423 -28.39 4.10 -2.30
CA SER A 423 -27.83 5.28 -2.96
C SER A 423 -27.66 5.10 -4.47
N LEU A 424 -27.48 6.20 -5.20
CA LEU A 424 -27.14 6.21 -6.62
C LEU A 424 -25.99 7.19 -6.86
N THR A 425 -24.99 6.79 -7.63
CA THR A 425 -23.95 7.71 -8.12
C THR A 425 -24.19 8.03 -9.59
N VAL A 426 -24.27 9.31 -9.90
CA VAL A 426 -24.54 9.83 -11.24
C VAL A 426 -23.36 10.67 -11.70
N GLN A 427 -22.90 10.46 -12.94
CA GLN A 427 -21.72 11.10 -13.51
C GLN A 427 -22.01 11.71 -14.88
N VAL A 428 -21.37 12.84 -15.18
CA VAL A 428 -21.35 13.44 -16.51
C VAL A 428 -20.15 12.90 -17.28
N LEU A 429 -20.39 12.43 -18.50
CA LEU A 429 -19.38 11.85 -19.39
C LEU A 429 -19.32 12.58 -20.74
N ASP A 430 -18.16 12.54 -21.38
CA ASP A 430 -18.00 12.90 -22.78
C ASP A 430 -18.38 11.75 -23.74
N ALA A 431 -18.15 11.97 -25.03
CA ALA A 431 -18.47 11.00 -26.07
C ALA A 431 -17.69 9.69 -25.93
N ASP A 432 -16.50 9.73 -25.32
CA ASP A 432 -15.58 8.62 -25.15
C ASP A 432 -15.77 7.90 -23.79
N ASN A 433 -16.78 8.29 -23.01
CA ASN A 433 -17.08 7.80 -21.64
C ASN A 433 -16.10 8.29 -20.56
N LEU A 434 -15.40 9.41 -20.80
CA LEU A 434 -14.53 10.00 -19.79
C LEU A 434 -15.30 11.00 -18.93
N PRO A 435 -15.10 11.02 -17.60
CA PRO A 435 -15.72 11.97 -16.67
C PRO A 435 -15.43 13.44 -17.02
N VAL A 436 -16.46 14.28 -17.07
CA VAL A 436 -16.32 15.72 -17.39
C VAL A 436 -16.70 16.55 -16.17
N GLU A 437 -15.78 17.40 -15.71
CA GLU A 437 -16.12 18.44 -14.73
C GLU A 437 -17.06 19.48 -15.35
N VAL A 438 -18.24 19.65 -14.76
CA VAL A 438 -19.24 20.59 -15.28
C VAL A 438 -18.85 22.02 -14.92
N THR A 439 -19.00 22.96 -15.86
CA THR A 439 -18.67 24.37 -15.61
C THR A 439 -19.81 25.16 -14.96
N GLU A 440 -21.02 24.62 -14.98
CA GLU A 440 -22.24 25.13 -14.37
C GLU A 440 -23.01 23.95 -13.76
N ASP A 441 -23.85 24.20 -12.76
CA ASP A 441 -24.63 23.15 -12.10
C ASP A 441 -25.52 22.39 -13.10
N VAL A 442 -25.41 21.07 -13.12
CA VAL A 442 -26.25 20.19 -13.94
C VAL A 442 -27.32 19.56 -13.07
N THR A 443 -28.56 20.01 -13.23
CA THR A 443 -29.73 19.41 -12.57
C THR A 443 -30.31 18.29 -13.43
N PHE A 444 -30.66 17.16 -12.81
CA PHE A 444 -31.23 16.01 -13.50
C PHE A 444 -32.38 15.38 -12.72
N THR A 445 -33.21 14.61 -13.42
CA THR A 445 -34.30 13.80 -12.85
C THR A 445 -33.92 12.33 -12.83
N ILE A 446 -34.45 11.60 -11.85
CA ILE A 446 -34.24 10.17 -11.63
C ILE A 446 -35.60 9.48 -11.73
N ALA A 447 -35.70 8.43 -12.53
CA ALA A 447 -36.94 7.70 -12.71
C ALA A 447 -36.70 6.20 -12.84
N LEU A 448 -37.70 5.41 -12.47
CA LEU A 448 -37.72 3.98 -12.77
C LEU A 448 -37.96 3.79 -14.27
N GLU A 449 -37.04 3.11 -14.96
CA GLU A 449 -37.17 2.75 -16.38
C GLU A 449 -37.75 1.34 -16.53
N GLU A 450 -37.19 0.37 -15.80
CA GLU A 450 -37.69 -1.01 -15.75
C GLU A 450 -37.85 -1.46 -14.29
N GLY A 451 -38.95 -2.18 -14.00
CA GLY A 451 -39.33 -2.62 -12.66
C GLY A 451 -40.84 -2.51 -12.44
N THR A 452 -41.39 -3.30 -11.52
CA THR A 452 -42.81 -3.30 -11.16
C THR A 452 -43.12 -2.65 -9.81
N GLY A 453 -42.09 -2.43 -8.99
CA GLY A 453 -42.16 -1.70 -7.73
C GLY A 453 -42.21 -0.18 -7.87
N THR A 454 -42.10 0.47 -6.72
CA THR A 454 -42.16 1.91 -6.51
C THR A 454 -40.80 2.39 -6.00
N LEU A 455 -40.10 3.16 -6.83
CA LEU A 455 -38.94 3.94 -6.37
C LEU A 455 -39.44 5.16 -5.57
N THR A 456 -38.97 5.33 -4.34
CA THR A 456 -39.23 6.53 -3.52
C THR A 456 -37.91 7.24 -3.15
N GLY A 457 -37.99 8.45 -2.57
CA GLY A 457 -36.84 9.31 -2.29
C GLY A 457 -36.88 10.64 -3.05
N ASP A 458 -35.80 11.42 -2.98
CA ASP A 458 -35.64 12.62 -3.83
C ASP A 458 -35.22 12.21 -5.23
N GLN A 459 -36.17 12.29 -6.18
CA GLN A 459 -35.97 11.91 -7.58
C GLN A 459 -35.35 13.03 -8.42
N THR A 460 -34.67 13.97 -7.78
CA THR A 460 -33.90 15.02 -8.43
C THR A 460 -32.49 15.07 -7.87
N GLY A 461 -31.53 15.41 -8.73
CA GLY A 461 -30.12 15.52 -8.38
C GLY A 461 -29.49 16.76 -8.98
N THR A 462 -28.36 17.18 -8.42
CA THR A 462 -27.54 18.27 -8.96
C THR A 462 -26.07 17.90 -8.89
N ILE A 463 -25.37 17.96 -10.01
CA ILE A 463 -23.91 17.92 -10.07
C ILE A 463 -23.44 19.37 -10.07
N GLU A 464 -22.78 19.80 -9.00
CA GLU A 464 -22.35 21.19 -8.83
C GLU A 464 -21.18 21.54 -9.76
N ALA A 465 -21.09 22.81 -10.15
CA ALA A 465 -19.97 23.33 -10.94
C ALA A 465 -18.60 22.99 -10.32
N GLY A 466 -17.69 22.45 -11.12
CA GLY A 466 -16.39 21.94 -10.70
C GLY A 466 -16.41 20.47 -10.25
N SER A 467 -17.55 19.79 -10.36
CA SER A 467 -17.67 18.34 -10.11
C SER A 467 -18.02 17.59 -11.38
N SER A 468 -17.65 16.31 -11.47
CA SER A 468 -18.07 15.43 -12.58
C SER A 468 -19.17 14.45 -12.19
N SER A 469 -19.42 14.26 -10.89
CA SER A 469 -20.41 13.31 -10.37
C SER A 469 -21.06 13.77 -9.06
N VAL A 470 -22.14 13.11 -8.68
CA VAL A 470 -22.80 13.26 -7.37
C VAL A 470 -23.37 11.92 -6.92
N THR A 471 -23.29 11.64 -5.61
CA THR A 471 -23.97 10.51 -4.97
C THR A 471 -25.19 11.00 -4.21
N ILE A 472 -26.33 10.36 -4.44
CA ILE A 472 -27.62 10.70 -3.85
C ILE A 472 -28.07 9.49 -3.04
N ALA A 473 -28.43 9.68 -1.78
CA ALA A 473 -28.85 8.63 -0.87
C ALA A 473 -30.31 8.79 -0.46
N GLY A 474 -30.87 7.74 0.15
CA GLY A 474 -32.24 7.75 0.70
C GLY A 474 -33.31 7.31 -0.30
N PHE A 475 -32.93 6.58 -1.35
CA PHE A 475 -33.90 5.90 -2.22
C PHE A 475 -34.39 4.64 -1.54
N THR A 476 -35.65 4.27 -1.74
CA THR A 476 -36.14 2.94 -1.38
C THR A 476 -36.91 2.33 -2.54
N TYR A 477 -36.93 0.99 -2.61
CA TYR A 477 -37.67 0.21 -3.59
C TYR A 477 -38.48 -0.86 -2.87
N ASP A 478 -39.78 -0.98 -3.15
CA ASP A 478 -40.70 -1.75 -2.30
C ASP A 478 -40.94 -3.22 -2.74
N VAL A 479 -40.48 -3.62 -3.92
CA VAL A 479 -40.72 -4.96 -4.48
C VAL A 479 -39.42 -5.73 -4.64
N VAL A 480 -39.43 -6.99 -4.19
CA VAL A 480 -38.37 -7.97 -4.48
C VAL A 480 -38.54 -8.46 -5.91
N GLU A 481 -37.63 -8.09 -6.80
CA GLU A 481 -37.61 -8.52 -8.20
C GLU A 481 -36.21 -8.41 -8.81
N SER A 482 -36.03 -9.07 -9.95
CA SER A 482 -34.82 -8.94 -10.76
C SER A 482 -35.10 -8.08 -11.98
N GLY A 483 -34.06 -7.47 -12.53
CA GLY A 483 -34.22 -6.72 -13.78
C GLY A 483 -34.54 -5.23 -13.60
N VAL A 484 -34.27 -4.63 -12.45
CA VAL A 484 -34.59 -3.23 -12.18
C VAL A 484 -33.58 -2.33 -12.91
N ILE A 485 -34.08 -1.27 -13.56
CA ILE A 485 -33.26 -0.26 -14.26
C ILE A 485 -33.74 1.13 -13.85
N ILE A 486 -32.80 1.98 -13.45
CA ILE A 486 -33.04 3.39 -13.14
C ILE A 486 -32.48 4.25 -14.28
N LYS A 487 -33.25 5.25 -14.68
CA LYS A 487 -32.87 6.24 -15.69
C LYS A 487 -32.62 7.60 -15.05
N VAL A 488 -31.58 8.27 -15.53
CA VAL A 488 -31.26 9.67 -15.21
C VAL A 488 -31.29 10.53 -16.46
N GLU A 489 -31.90 11.71 -16.37
CA GLU A 489 -32.10 12.59 -17.52
C GLU A 489 -31.88 14.05 -17.13
N ALA A 490 -31.07 14.77 -17.91
CA ALA A 490 -30.84 16.21 -17.81
C ALA A 490 -31.11 16.88 -19.16
N ASP A 491 -31.31 18.19 -19.14
CA ASP A 491 -31.36 18.98 -20.36
C ASP A 491 -30.00 18.94 -21.09
N ASP A 492 -30.04 18.85 -22.42
CA ASP A 492 -28.88 18.89 -23.33
C ASP A 492 -27.82 17.78 -23.17
N LEU A 493 -28.07 16.76 -22.33
CA LEU A 493 -27.25 15.55 -22.22
C LEU A 493 -28.04 14.30 -22.63
N GLU A 494 -27.37 13.33 -23.24
CA GLU A 494 -27.96 11.99 -23.43
C GLU A 494 -28.24 11.35 -22.06
N ALA A 495 -29.40 10.71 -21.92
CA ALA A 495 -29.83 10.09 -20.67
C ALA A 495 -28.96 8.89 -20.30
N GLY A 496 -28.70 8.73 -19.00
CA GLY A 496 -28.00 7.58 -18.45
C GLY A 496 -28.97 6.51 -17.97
N LEU A 497 -28.61 5.24 -18.16
CA LEU A 497 -29.27 4.10 -17.51
C LEU A 497 -28.31 3.50 -16.48
N SER A 498 -28.83 2.97 -15.39
CA SER A 498 -28.09 2.03 -14.56
C SER A 498 -27.88 0.72 -15.29
N ASP A 499 -26.87 -0.03 -14.86
CA ASP A 499 -26.87 -1.46 -15.09
C ASP A 499 -28.12 -2.09 -14.45
N THR A 500 -28.48 -3.26 -14.96
CA THR A 500 -29.57 -4.04 -14.39
C THR A 500 -29.18 -4.54 -13.01
N PHE A 501 -30.02 -4.29 -11.99
CA PHE A 501 -29.81 -4.78 -10.63
C PHE A 501 -31.01 -5.53 -10.08
N ASP A 502 -30.77 -6.36 -9.07
CA ASP A 502 -31.77 -7.15 -8.38
C ASP A 502 -32.08 -6.51 -7.02
N VAL A 503 -33.36 -6.49 -6.66
CA VAL A 503 -33.82 -6.10 -5.34
C VAL A 503 -34.14 -7.35 -4.55
N LEU A 504 -33.42 -7.57 -3.46
CA LEU A 504 -33.44 -8.78 -2.68
C LEU A 504 -34.32 -8.66 -1.44
N LEU A 505 -34.66 -9.80 -0.86
CA LEU A 505 -35.26 -9.88 0.47
C LEU A 505 -34.14 -10.07 1.49
N ARG A 506 -34.10 -9.23 2.53
CA ARG A 506 -33.17 -9.41 3.65
C ARG A 506 -33.59 -10.62 4.47
N THR A 507 -32.65 -11.55 4.70
CA THR A 507 -32.84 -12.71 5.57
C THR A 507 -31.78 -12.75 6.67
N TYR A 508 -32.13 -13.34 7.80
CA TYR A 508 -31.30 -13.51 8.99
C TYR A 508 -31.18 -15.00 9.33
N SER A 509 -30.01 -15.40 9.81
CA SER A 509 -29.70 -16.81 10.07
C SER A 509 -30.12 -17.25 11.48
N LEU A 510 -30.82 -18.37 11.58
CA LEU A 510 -31.16 -19.05 12.83
C LEU A 510 -30.36 -20.34 12.96
N VAL A 511 -29.43 -20.34 13.91
CA VAL A 511 -28.61 -21.49 14.28
C VAL A 511 -29.15 -22.14 15.55
N LEU A 512 -29.31 -23.46 15.52
CA LEU A 512 -29.72 -24.26 16.68
C LEU A 512 -28.55 -25.12 17.16
N VAL A 513 -28.24 -25.02 18.45
CA VAL A 513 -27.13 -25.76 19.08
C VAL A 513 -27.68 -26.63 20.21
N SER A 514 -27.08 -27.79 20.43
CA SER A 514 -27.37 -28.61 21.62
C SER A 514 -26.25 -28.44 22.65
N ASN A 515 -26.62 -28.23 23.92
CA ASN A 515 -25.64 -28.17 25.02
C ASN A 515 -24.87 -29.49 25.23
N ILE A 516 -25.46 -30.62 24.82
CA ILE A 516 -24.88 -31.96 24.89
C ILE A 516 -24.92 -32.59 23.49
N PRO A 517 -23.76 -32.78 22.82
CA PRO A 517 -23.73 -33.36 21.48
C PRO A 517 -24.45 -34.71 21.38
N GLY A 518 -25.47 -34.79 20.53
CA GLY A 518 -26.27 -35.99 20.30
C GLY A 518 -27.40 -36.24 21.29
N ALA A 519 -27.66 -35.34 22.24
CA ALA A 519 -28.75 -35.48 23.21
C ALA A 519 -30.16 -35.34 22.62
N GLY A 520 -30.29 -34.77 21.42
CA GLY A 520 -31.57 -34.68 20.72
C GLY A 520 -31.43 -34.30 19.24
N GLU A 521 -32.54 -34.36 18.53
CA GLU A 521 -32.70 -33.84 17.18
C GLU A 521 -33.32 -32.44 17.25
N LEU A 522 -32.73 -31.47 16.53
CA LEU A 522 -33.19 -30.08 16.47
C LEU A 522 -33.71 -29.78 15.06
N THR A 523 -34.86 -29.12 14.94
CA THR A 523 -35.41 -28.64 13.67
C THR A 523 -35.86 -27.19 13.78
N GLY A 524 -35.94 -26.50 12.64
CA GLY A 524 -36.30 -25.08 12.56
C GLY A 524 -35.14 -24.13 12.27
N ALA A 525 -33.89 -24.60 12.24
CA ALA A 525 -32.75 -23.81 11.77
C ALA A 525 -32.88 -23.45 10.28
N GLY A 526 -32.35 -22.29 9.88
CA GLY A 526 -32.41 -21.80 8.50
C GLY A 526 -32.33 -20.28 8.43
N ASP A 527 -32.48 -19.73 7.23
CA ASP A 527 -32.52 -18.28 7.00
C ASP A 527 -33.96 -17.82 6.81
N TYR A 528 -34.32 -16.74 7.49
CA TYR A 528 -35.70 -16.23 7.59
C TYR A 528 -35.72 -14.71 7.44
N ALA A 529 -36.77 -14.15 6.83
CA ALA A 529 -36.94 -12.70 6.79
C ALA A 529 -37.40 -12.15 8.16
N GLU A 530 -37.18 -10.87 8.42
CA GLU A 530 -37.74 -10.23 9.61
C GLU A 530 -39.26 -10.39 9.65
N GLY A 531 -39.77 -10.84 10.79
CA GLY A 531 -41.20 -11.05 11.02
C GLY A 531 -41.74 -12.36 10.46
N ASP A 532 -40.91 -13.21 9.84
CA ASP A 532 -41.32 -14.58 9.51
C ASP A 532 -41.64 -15.36 10.80
N GLU A 533 -42.74 -16.11 10.79
CA GLU A 533 -43.12 -16.98 11.90
C GLU A 533 -42.32 -18.28 11.82
N VAL A 534 -41.39 -18.47 12.77
CA VAL A 534 -40.46 -19.61 12.81
C VAL A 534 -40.82 -20.55 13.94
N THR A 535 -40.97 -21.85 13.62
CA THR A 535 -41.15 -22.90 14.63
C THR A 535 -39.85 -23.68 14.82
N ILE A 536 -39.34 -23.70 16.05
CA ILE A 536 -38.21 -24.53 16.48
C ILE A 536 -38.71 -25.73 17.27
N GLU A 537 -38.07 -26.89 17.08
CA GLU A 537 -38.40 -28.12 17.78
C GLU A 537 -37.14 -28.84 18.28
N ALA A 538 -37.15 -29.27 19.54
CA ALA A 538 -36.15 -30.13 20.15
C ALA A 538 -36.78 -31.45 20.60
N ILE A 539 -36.36 -32.56 20.00
CA ILE A 539 -36.79 -33.91 20.37
C ILE A 539 -35.63 -34.62 21.07
N ALA A 540 -35.79 -34.92 22.37
CA ALA A 540 -34.77 -35.60 23.15
C ALA A 540 -34.59 -37.06 22.69
N ASN A 541 -33.33 -37.49 22.56
CA ASN A 541 -32.96 -38.87 22.31
C ASN A 541 -33.08 -39.71 23.59
N GLU A 542 -33.10 -41.04 23.45
CA GLU A 542 -33.20 -41.95 24.61
C GLU A 542 -32.09 -41.67 25.63
N GLY A 543 -32.47 -41.54 26.90
CA GLY A 543 -31.55 -41.24 28.01
C GLY A 543 -31.38 -39.76 28.29
N TYR A 544 -32.08 -38.87 27.59
CA TYR A 544 -32.08 -37.43 27.82
C TYR A 544 -33.50 -36.88 27.97
N ASP A 545 -33.64 -35.80 28.75
CA ASP A 545 -34.83 -34.96 28.80
C ASP A 545 -34.47 -33.56 28.32
N PHE A 546 -35.38 -32.92 27.57
CA PHE A 546 -35.27 -31.51 27.20
C PHE A 546 -35.65 -30.62 28.40
N VAL A 547 -34.87 -29.56 28.64
CA VAL A 547 -35.03 -28.63 29.75
C VAL A 547 -35.64 -27.31 29.27
N ASN A 548 -34.94 -26.57 28.42
CA ASN A 548 -35.38 -25.29 27.85
C ASN A 548 -34.53 -24.89 26.63
N TRP A 549 -34.99 -23.88 25.89
CA TRP A 549 -34.20 -23.13 24.94
C TRP A 549 -33.60 -21.90 25.62
N THR A 550 -32.33 -21.58 25.35
CA THR A 550 -31.69 -20.35 25.81
C THR A 550 -31.10 -19.53 24.67
N LEU A 551 -31.17 -18.21 24.79
CA LEU A 551 -30.49 -17.22 23.95
C LEU A 551 -29.51 -16.46 24.85
N ASP A 552 -28.22 -16.45 24.49
CA ASP A 552 -27.15 -15.83 25.30
C ASP A 552 -27.10 -16.26 26.77
N GLY A 553 -27.52 -17.51 27.05
CA GLY A 553 -27.56 -18.10 28.38
C GLY A 553 -28.79 -17.72 29.23
N GLU A 554 -29.66 -16.84 28.71
CA GLU A 554 -30.96 -16.52 29.31
C GLU A 554 -32.06 -17.41 28.71
N GLU A 555 -33.06 -17.74 29.53
CA GLU A 555 -34.17 -18.59 29.10
C GLU A 555 -35.01 -17.91 28.02
N PHE A 556 -35.15 -18.60 26.87
CA PHE A 556 -35.91 -18.14 25.71
C PHE A 556 -37.27 -18.83 25.62
N ALA A 557 -37.33 -20.15 25.83
CA ALA A 557 -38.58 -20.91 25.85
C ALA A 557 -38.49 -22.18 26.72
N GLU A 558 -39.55 -22.50 27.46
CA GLU A 558 -39.62 -23.69 28.35
C GLU A 558 -40.07 -24.97 27.61
N THR A 559 -40.68 -24.85 26.43
CA THR A 559 -41.21 -25.99 25.67
C THR A 559 -40.28 -26.40 24.53
N GLY A 560 -40.20 -27.71 24.28
CA GLY A 560 -39.36 -28.25 23.19
C GLY A 560 -39.78 -27.76 21.81
N GLU A 561 -41.08 -27.55 21.59
CA GLU A 561 -41.64 -26.87 20.41
C GLU A 561 -42.02 -25.43 20.80
N PHE A 562 -41.52 -24.45 20.04
CA PHE A 562 -41.81 -23.03 20.27
C PHE A 562 -41.87 -22.27 18.93
N THR A 563 -42.75 -21.27 18.85
CA THR A 563 -42.92 -20.44 17.65
C THR A 563 -42.76 -18.97 18.00
N PHE A 564 -41.99 -18.24 17.20
CA PHE A 564 -41.71 -16.81 17.38
C PHE A 564 -41.54 -16.10 16.04
N ASP A 565 -41.65 -14.77 16.04
CA ASP A 565 -41.36 -13.94 14.87
C ASP A 565 -39.84 -13.68 14.81
N MET A 566 -39.21 -13.95 13.66
CA MET A 566 -37.78 -13.74 13.48
C MET A 566 -37.44 -12.24 13.65
N PRO A 567 -36.48 -11.87 14.52
CA PRO A 567 -36.06 -10.47 14.67
C PRO A 567 -35.20 -10.02 13.49
N ALA A 568 -34.94 -8.71 13.40
CA ALA A 568 -33.97 -8.11 12.49
C ALA A 568 -32.51 -8.38 12.93
N GLY A 569 -32.13 -9.65 13.02
CA GLY A 569 -30.78 -10.07 13.39
C GLY A 569 -30.61 -11.58 13.51
N ASP A 570 -29.39 -12.05 13.29
CA ASP A 570 -29.05 -13.47 13.40
C ASP A 570 -29.21 -13.96 14.84
N LEU A 571 -29.62 -15.23 14.98
CA LEU A 571 -29.89 -15.86 16.26
C LEU A 571 -29.16 -17.19 16.40
N THR A 572 -28.61 -17.41 17.59
CA THR A 572 -28.15 -18.75 18.02
C THR A 572 -28.92 -19.18 19.26
N LEU A 573 -29.79 -20.18 19.11
CA LEU A 573 -30.55 -20.75 20.22
C LEU A 573 -29.95 -22.08 20.66
N THR A 574 -29.77 -22.24 21.97
CA THR A 574 -29.26 -23.48 22.56
C THR A 574 -30.40 -24.30 23.16
N ALA A 575 -30.61 -25.51 22.66
CA ALA A 575 -31.45 -26.51 23.32
C ALA A 575 -30.66 -27.15 24.46
N ASN A 576 -31.15 -26.95 25.69
CA ASN A 576 -30.58 -27.55 26.88
C ASN A 576 -31.26 -28.89 27.16
N PHE A 577 -30.45 -29.95 27.20
CA PHE A 577 -30.84 -31.29 27.62
C PHE A 577 -30.13 -31.67 28.93
N GLU A 578 -30.72 -32.62 29.64
CA GLU A 578 -30.11 -33.29 30.79
C GLU A 578 -30.19 -34.82 30.66
N GLU A 579 -29.22 -35.54 31.24
CA GLU A 579 -29.22 -37.02 31.26
C GLU A 579 -30.26 -37.56 32.26
N ILE A 580 -31.10 -38.49 31.81
CA ILE A 580 -32.01 -39.23 32.67
C ILE A 580 -31.23 -40.35 33.38
N TYR A 581 -30.85 -40.13 34.62
CA TYR A 581 -30.29 -41.19 35.46
C TYR A 581 -31.39 -42.17 35.90
N THR A 582 -31.61 -43.24 35.13
CA THR A 582 -32.33 -44.39 35.64
C THR A 582 -31.46 -45.07 36.71
N GLY A 583 -31.68 -44.75 37.98
CA GLY A 583 -30.97 -45.36 39.10
C GLY A 583 -31.01 -46.89 39.02
N GLY A 584 -29.88 -47.51 38.66
CA GLY A 584 -29.69 -48.95 38.85
C GLY A 584 -29.77 -49.31 40.34
N PRO A 585 -30.26 -50.50 40.71
CA PRO A 585 -30.61 -50.82 42.08
C PRO A 585 -29.38 -50.75 42.99
N MET A 586 -29.52 -50.09 44.15
CA MET A 586 -28.55 -50.19 45.23
C MET A 586 -28.34 -51.67 45.60
N LEU A 587 -27.18 -52.21 45.26
CA LEU A 587 -26.68 -53.48 45.79
C LEU A 587 -26.28 -53.26 47.26
N VAL A 588 -27.22 -53.51 48.17
CA VAL A 588 -26.94 -53.63 49.60
C VAL A 588 -26.22 -54.96 49.81
N HIS A 589 -24.97 -54.93 50.26
CA HIS A 589 -24.22 -56.10 50.74
C HIS A 589 -24.61 -56.48 52.17
#